data_AF-A0A8S3RMI6-F1
#
_entry.id   AF-A0A8S3RMI6-F1
#
_cell.length_a   1.000
_cell.length_b   1.000
_cell.length_c   1.000
_cell.angle_alpha   90.00
_cell.angle_beta   90.00
_cell.angle_gamma   90.00
#
_symmetry.space_group_name_H-M   'P 1'
#
loop_
_entity.id
_entity.type
_entity.pdbx_description
1 polymer ?
#
loop_
_entity_poly.entity_id
_entity_poly.type
_entity_poly.pdbx_seq_one_letter_code
_entity_poly.pdbx_strand_id
1 'polypeptide(L)'
;MDFVFKNTTILNKQLSNLKRLERLDFSGLTGHCSVPFLSQHTFQNVPHIRNLSLDMCEIRSLQRGTFHMMKNITFLDISGNTCLKFQVLENVTADLQFSAIKILKVNKIHKVFDMNTYLQTTHIKHLHNTSIQEVHMDSNRLQQVEPGALRFLPRTLIYLSVKDNMFSIGQYLYDLLTLSFETVDASECIPFTRKIHTLKDAT
;
A
#
# COMPACT_ATOMS: atom_id res chain seq x y z
N MET A 1 5.18 22.98 -2.61
CA MET A 1 6.22 22.97 -3.68
C MET A 1 5.63 22.12 -4.80
N ASP A 2 5.47 22.64 -6.02
CA ASP A 2 4.82 21.87 -7.09
C ASP A 2 5.81 20.88 -7.71
N PHE A 3 5.50 19.59 -7.62
CA PHE A 3 6.30 18.49 -8.16
C PHE A 3 5.61 17.86 -9.36
N VAL A 4 5.95 18.31 -10.56
CA VAL A 4 5.46 17.74 -11.81
C VAL A 4 6.56 16.91 -12.48
N PHE A 5 6.43 15.59 -12.49
CA PHE A 5 7.36 14.68 -13.15
C PHE A 5 7.10 14.67 -14.68
N LYS A 6 7.51 15.73 -15.38
CA LYS A 6 7.56 15.72 -16.86
C LYS A 6 8.78 14.98 -17.40
N ASN A 7 9.85 14.82 -16.60
CA ASN A 7 11.08 14.12 -16.99
C ASN A 7 11.74 13.43 -15.78
N THR A 8 11.52 12.12 -15.65
CA THR A 8 12.04 11.27 -14.56
C THR A 8 13.58 11.22 -14.51
N THR A 9 14.26 11.50 -15.62
CA THR A 9 15.72 11.42 -15.73
C THR A 9 16.43 12.58 -15.04
N ILE A 10 15.84 13.79 -15.09
CA ILE A 10 16.43 15.01 -14.49
C ILE A 10 16.34 14.93 -12.96
N LEU A 11 15.19 14.55 -12.43
CA LEU A 11 14.99 14.42 -10.99
C LEU A 11 15.89 13.31 -10.41
N ASN A 12 16.00 12.18 -11.09
CA ASN A 12 16.91 11.10 -10.69
C ASN A 12 18.36 11.56 -10.54
N LYS A 13 18.82 12.44 -11.44
CA LYS A 13 20.17 13.02 -11.40
C LYS A 13 20.33 14.06 -10.28
N GLN A 14 19.27 14.79 -9.95
CA GLN A 14 19.31 15.74 -8.83
C GLN A 14 19.30 15.02 -7.48
N LEU A 15 18.47 13.98 -7.33
CA LEU A 15 18.37 13.20 -6.11
C LEU A 15 19.60 12.32 -5.85
N SER A 16 20.31 11.87 -6.90
CA SER A 16 21.52 11.06 -6.77
C SER A 16 22.65 11.76 -5.99
N ASN A 17 22.65 13.10 -5.97
CA ASN A 17 23.63 13.89 -5.23
C ASN A 17 23.32 13.94 -3.72
N LEU A 18 22.10 13.59 -3.30
CA LEU A 18 21.64 13.65 -1.92
C LEU A 18 21.86 12.32 -1.19
N LYS A 19 23.13 11.93 -1.04
CA LYS A 19 23.56 10.63 -0.50
C LYS A 19 23.13 10.34 0.95
N ARG A 20 22.68 11.36 1.69
CA ARG A 20 22.18 11.25 3.07
C ARG A 20 20.67 11.40 3.20
N LEU A 21 19.97 11.62 2.08
CA LEU A 21 18.52 11.76 2.11
C LEU A 21 17.91 10.41 2.42
N GLU A 22 17.27 10.27 3.58
CA GLU A 22 16.56 9.03 3.97
C GLU A 22 15.05 9.15 3.78
N ARG A 23 14.53 10.38 3.71
CA ARG A 23 13.11 10.66 3.55
C ARG A 23 12.88 11.47 2.29
N LEU A 24 11.99 11.00 1.44
CA LEU A 24 11.57 11.68 0.23
C LEU A 24 10.04 11.77 0.25
N ASP A 25 9.56 13.00 0.31
CA ASP A 25 8.14 13.32 0.38
C ASP A 25 7.76 14.11 -0.87
N PHE A 26 7.01 13.46 -1.77
CA PHE A 26 6.39 14.09 -2.93
C PHE A 26 4.86 14.23 -2.75
N SER A 27 4.36 14.16 -1.52
CA SER A 27 2.93 14.21 -1.22
C SER A 27 2.23 15.38 -1.91
N GLY A 28 1.11 15.06 -2.57
CA GLY A 28 0.15 16.05 -3.08
C GLY A 28 -0.57 16.85 -1.99
N LEU A 29 -0.37 16.56 -0.69
CA LEU A 29 -0.96 17.33 0.41
C LEU A 29 -0.41 18.75 0.49
N THR A 30 0.86 18.94 0.13
CA THR A 30 1.60 20.20 0.33
C THR A 30 1.92 20.94 -0.99
N GLY A 31 1.34 20.49 -2.10
CA GLY A 31 1.51 21.06 -3.42
C GLY A 31 0.95 20.17 -4.53
N HIS A 32 1.07 20.60 -5.78
CA HIS A 32 0.64 19.80 -6.92
C HIS A 32 1.66 18.68 -7.21
N CYS A 33 1.29 17.41 -6.99
CA CYS A 33 2.09 16.25 -7.41
C CYS A 33 1.45 15.56 -8.63
N SER A 34 2.19 15.40 -9.72
CA SER A 34 1.73 14.63 -10.87
C SER A 34 2.84 13.76 -11.45
N VAL A 35 2.71 12.46 -11.23
CA VAL A 35 3.64 11.38 -11.61
C VAL A 35 2.86 10.21 -12.20
N PRO A 36 2.24 10.38 -13.38
CA PRO A 36 1.29 9.39 -13.91
C PRO A 36 1.91 8.01 -14.17
N PHE A 37 3.23 7.93 -14.35
CA PHE A 37 3.94 6.68 -14.68
C PHE A 37 5.21 6.53 -13.84
N LEU A 38 5.31 5.40 -13.13
CA LEU A 38 6.53 4.96 -12.46
C LEU A 38 7.10 3.73 -13.18
N SER A 39 8.36 3.84 -13.61
CA SER A 39 9.13 2.75 -14.22
C SER A 39 10.14 2.16 -13.23
N GLN A 40 10.74 1.03 -13.59
CA GLN A 40 11.83 0.41 -12.82
C GLN A 40 13.07 1.31 -12.61
N HIS A 41 13.21 2.37 -13.42
CA HIS A 41 14.34 3.30 -13.34
C HIS A 41 14.02 4.54 -12.48
N THR A 42 12.81 4.66 -11.94
CA THR A 42 12.35 5.90 -11.29
C THR A 42 13.10 6.22 -10.00
N PHE A 43 13.47 5.19 -9.23
CA PHE A 43 14.17 5.35 -7.94
C PHE A 43 15.55 4.68 -7.94
N GLN A 44 16.09 4.31 -9.11
CA GLN A 44 17.33 3.53 -9.22
C GLN A 44 18.56 4.24 -8.60
N ASN A 45 18.55 5.58 -8.57
CA ASN A 45 19.66 6.39 -8.06
C ASN A 45 19.50 6.80 -6.59
N VAL A 46 18.40 6.40 -5.95
CA VAL A 46 18.12 6.69 -4.53
C VAL A 46 17.81 5.42 -3.72
N PRO A 47 18.62 4.34 -3.84
CA PRO A 47 18.34 3.07 -3.17
C PRO A 47 18.42 3.15 -1.64
N HIS A 48 19.02 4.21 -1.10
CA HIS A 48 19.20 4.45 0.33
C HIS A 48 17.98 5.06 1.05
N ILE A 49 16.94 5.47 0.30
CA ILE A 49 15.73 6.04 0.89
C ILE A 49 15.00 5.01 1.77
N ARG A 50 14.59 5.47 2.95
CA ARG A 50 13.88 4.69 3.98
C ARG A 50 12.41 5.05 4.07
N ASN A 51 12.04 6.30 3.78
CA ASN A 51 10.66 6.77 3.82
C ASN A 51 10.32 7.43 2.49
N LEU A 52 9.36 6.88 1.77
CA LEU A 52 8.90 7.41 0.49
C LEU A 52 7.40 7.68 0.55
N SER A 53 7.02 8.95 0.37
CA SER A 53 5.62 9.35 0.17
C SER A 53 5.39 9.79 -1.27
N LEU A 54 4.43 9.15 -1.92
CA LEU A 54 3.94 9.43 -3.26
C LEU A 54 2.40 9.56 -3.24
N ASP A 55 1.84 9.96 -2.11
CA ASP A 55 0.41 10.08 -1.96
C ASP A 55 -0.13 11.25 -2.80
N MET A 56 -1.31 11.05 -3.40
CA MET A 56 -1.99 12.03 -4.26
C MET A 56 -1.11 12.59 -5.39
N CYS A 57 -0.30 11.73 -6.00
CA CYS A 57 0.58 12.06 -7.11
C CYS A 57 -0.01 11.73 -8.49
N GLU A 58 -1.32 11.48 -8.57
CA GLU A 58 -2.01 11.09 -9.81
C GLU A 58 -1.41 9.87 -10.54
N ILE A 59 -0.76 8.96 -9.81
CA ILE A 59 -0.13 7.78 -10.40
C ILE A 59 -1.20 6.91 -11.04
N ARG A 60 -0.99 6.53 -12.30
CA ARG A 60 -1.92 5.70 -13.09
C ARG A 60 -1.32 4.34 -13.44
N SER A 61 0.01 4.25 -13.46
CA SER A 61 0.72 3.02 -13.76
C SER A 61 2.03 2.92 -12.98
N LEU A 62 2.31 1.72 -12.51
CA LEU A 62 3.52 1.37 -11.79
C LEU A 62 4.04 0.05 -12.35
N GLN A 63 5.23 0.10 -12.93
CA GLN A 63 5.90 -1.07 -13.49
C GLN A 63 6.48 -1.93 -12.37
N ARG A 64 6.42 -3.25 -12.50
CA ARG A 64 7.22 -4.16 -11.68
C ARG A 64 8.70 -3.76 -11.76
N GLY A 65 9.39 -3.79 -10.64
CA GLY A 65 10.75 -3.26 -10.48
C GLY A 65 10.81 -1.78 -10.11
N THR A 66 9.70 -1.07 -9.88
CA THR A 66 9.76 0.35 -9.46
C THR A 66 10.49 0.51 -8.12
N PHE A 67 10.27 -0.41 -7.17
CA PHE A 67 10.84 -0.31 -5.82
C PHE A 67 11.93 -1.34 -5.52
N HIS A 68 12.28 -2.22 -6.47
CA HIS A 68 13.12 -3.40 -6.19
C HIS A 68 14.51 -3.10 -5.59
N MET A 69 15.11 -1.95 -5.92
CA MET A 69 16.42 -1.53 -5.41
C MET A 69 16.36 -0.90 -4.01
N MET A 70 15.18 -0.54 -3.53
CA MET A 70 14.99 0.18 -2.26
C MET A 70 15.00 -0.78 -1.06
N LYS A 71 16.07 -1.56 -0.88
CA LYS A 71 16.13 -2.61 0.16
C LYS A 71 16.02 -2.08 1.59
N ASN A 72 16.37 -0.83 1.81
CA ASN A 72 16.28 -0.16 3.10
C ASN A 72 14.95 0.57 3.34
N ILE A 73 13.98 0.49 2.42
CA ILE A 73 12.68 1.15 2.61
C ILE A 73 11.99 0.57 3.85
N THR A 74 11.49 1.45 4.71
CA THR A 74 10.77 1.13 5.95
C THR A 74 9.32 1.64 5.91
N PHE A 75 9.07 2.69 5.13
CA PHE A 75 7.77 3.31 4.94
C PHE A 75 7.53 3.60 3.46
N LEU A 76 6.39 3.16 2.94
CA LEU A 76 5.90 3.50 1.62
C LEU A 76 4.44 3.93 1.68
N ASP A 77 4.16 5.12 1.14
CA ASP A 77 2.79 5.62 0.96
C ASP A 77 2.54 5.92 -0.52
N ILE A 78 1.55 5.24 -1.10
CA ILE A 78 1.06 5.48 -2.46
C ILE A 78 -0.45 5.81 -2.45
N SER A 79 -0.96 6.30 -1.32
CA SER A 79 -2.37 6.58 -1.11
C SER A 79 -2.92 7.68 -2.02
N GLY A 80 -4.22 7.73 -2.24
CA GLY A 80 -4.87 8.79 -3.02
C GLY A 80 -4.57 8.77 -4.53
N ASN A 81 -3.83 7.77 -5.02
CA ASN A 81 -3.62 7.53 -6.44
C ASN A 81 -4.77 6.68 -6.99
N THR A 82 -5.96 7.27 -7.05
CA THR A 82 -7.26 6.57 -7.31
C THR A 82 -7.34 5.79 -8.63
N CYS A 83 -6.43 6.03 -9.57
CA CYS A 83 -6.36 5.33 -10.85
C CYS A 83 -5.53 4.04 -10.80
N LEU A 84 -4.75 3.78 -9.75
CA LEU A 84 -3.84 2.62 -9.66
C LEU A 84 -4.59 1.29 -9.63
N LYS A 85 -5.68 1.22 -8.84
CA LYS A 85 -6.44 0.00 -8.55
C LYS A 85 -5.58 -1.11 -7.92
N PHE A 86 -6.23 -2.21 -7.51
CA PHE A 86 -5.55 -3.29 -6.78
C PHE A 86 -4.64 -4.16 -7.65
N GLN A 87 -4.84 -4.18 -8.97
CA GLN A 87 -4.00 -4.97 -9.88
C GLN A 87 -2.53 -4.57 -9.78
N VAL A 88 -2.23 -3.29 -9.51
CA VAL A 88 -0.86 -2.80 -9.33
C VAL A 88 -0.19 -3.35 -8.07
N LEU A 89 -0.96 -3.79 -7.06
CA LEU A 89 -0.39 -4.30 -5.82
C LEU A 89 0.44 -5.57 -6.02
N GLU A 90 0.19 -6.39 -7.04
CA GLU A 90 1.09 -7.52 -7.33
C GLU A 90 2.51 -7.03 -7.63
N ASN A 91 2.66 -5.93 -8.39
CA ASN A 91 3.96 -5.33 -8.67
C ASN A 91 4.59 -4.73 -7.41
N VAL A 92 3.83 -3.96 -6.65
CA VAL A 92 4.33 -3.29 -5.43
C VAL A 92 4.77 -4.32 -4.40
N THR A 93 3.94 -5.31 -4.11
CA THR A 93 4.24 -6.33 -3.09
C THR A 93 5.39 -7.24 -3.52
N ALA A 94 5.52 -7.55 -4.81
CA ALA A 94 6.67 -8.28 -5.35
C ALA A 94 7.98 -7.50 -5.19
N ASP A 95 7.96 -6.18 -5.45
CA ASP A 95 9.15 -5.34 -5.35
C ASP A 95 9.63 -5.14 -3.90
N LEU A 96 8.71 -5.14 -2.95
CA LEU A 96 8.98 -4.96 -1.53
C LEU A 96 9.50 -6.24 -0.83
N GLN A 97 9.52 -7.39 -1.51
CA GLN A 97 10.06 -8.61 -0.93
C GLN A 97 11.52 -8.43 -0.51
N PHE A 98 11.86 -8.98 0.66
CA PHE A 98 13.21 -8.90 1.24
C PHE A 98 13.73 -7.47 1.46
N SER A 99 12.83 -6.49 1.54
CA SER A 99 13.16 -5.14 2.01
C SER A 99 12.92 -5.00 3.51
N ALA A 100 13.37 -3.89 4.11
CA ALA A 100 13.13 -3.55 5.50
C ALA A 100 11.72 -2.99 5.78
N ILE A 101 10.77 -3.13 4.85
CA ILE A 101 9.47 -2.46 4.90
C ILE A 101 8.72 -2.82 6.19
N LYS A 102 8.19 -1.80 6.86
CA LYS A 102 7.40 -1.91 8.10
C LYS A 102 5.98 -1.37 7.92
N ILE A 103 5.81 -0.30 7.16
CA ILE A 103 4.53 0.39 6.99
C ILE A 103 4.24 0.54 5.51
N LEU A 104 3.11 0.02 5.06
CA LEU A 104 2.61 0.17 3.70
C LEU A 104 1.23 0.84 3.73
N LYS A 105 1.12 1.99 3.07
CA LYS A 105 -0.14 2.73 2.91
C LYS A 105 -0.58 2.73 1.45
N VAL A 106 -1.77 2.16 1.22
CA VAL A 106 -2.42 2.04 -0.08
C VAL A 106 -3.87 2.48 0.01
N ASN A 107 -4.14 3.56 0.74
CA ASN A 107 -5.50 4.07 0.95
C ASN A 107 -6.01 4.78 -0.31
N LYS A 108 -7.30 4.71 -0.61
CA LYS A 108 -7.93 5.49 -1.71
C LYS A 108 -7.23 5.32 -3.07
N ILE A 109 -6.76 4.10 -3.39
CA ILE A 109 -6.15 3.79 -4.70
C ILE A 109 -7.19 3.36 -5.74
N HIS A 110 -8.46 3.32 -5.36
CA HIS A 110 -9.60 2.95 -6.19
C HIS A 110 -10.64 4.09 -6.22
N LYS A 111 -11.18 4.44 -7.40
CA LYS A 111 -12.18 5.51 -7.54
C LYS A 111 -13.54 5.18 -6.89
N VAL A 112 -14.13 6.18 -6.23
CA VAL A 112 -15.44 6.09 -5.55
C VAL A 112 -16.63 5.83 -6.48
N PHE A 113 -16.44 5.76 -7.81
CA PHE A 113 -17.50 5.44 -8.78
C PHE A 113 -17.24 4.18 -9.63
N ASP A 114 -16.07 3.53 -9.45
CA ASP A 114 -15.75 2.28 -10.14
C ASP A 114 -16.41 1.06 -9.46
N MET A 115 -16.45 -0.08 -10.13
CA MET A 115 -16.96 -1.33 -9.55
C MET A 115 -16.16 -1.74 -8.31
N ASN A 116 -16.83 -2.36 -7.34
CA ASN A 116 -16.19 -2.79 -6.10
C ASN A 116 -14.99 -3.72 -6.32
N THR A 117 -14.04 -3.69 -5.38
CA THR A 117 -12.79 -4.43 -5.47
C THR A 117 -12.94 -5.84 -4.90
N TYR A 118 -12.45 -6.83 -5.65
CA TYR A 118 -12.19 -8.19 -5.17
C TYR A 118 -10.69 -8.37 -4.89
N LEU A 119 -10.32 -8.60 -3.63
CA LEU A 119 -8.93 -8.82 -3.24
C LEU A 119 -8.52 -10.25 -3.56
N GLN A 120 -7.73 -10.42 -4.61
CA GLN A 120 -7.16 -11.72 -5.00
C GLN A 120 -5.86 -12.02 -4.25
N THR A 121 -5.55 -13.31 -4.14
CA THR A 121 -4.29 -13.81 -3.61
C THR A 121 -3.10 -13.20 -4.36
N THR A 122 -3.19 -13.03 -5.69
CA THR A 122 -2.12 -12.45 -6.51
C THR A 122 -1.69 -11.05 -6.07
N HIS A 123 -2.62 -10.23 -5.56
CA HIS A 123 -2.34 -8.86 -5.13
C HIS A 123 -1.45 -8.81 -3.87
N ILE A 124 -1.56 -9.80 -2.98
CA ILE A 124 -0.92 -9.76 -1.65
C ILE A 124 -0.02 -10.96 -1.36
N LYS A 125 0.04 -11.97 -2.23
CA LYS A 125 0.81 -13.19 -2.01
C LYS A 125 2.25 -12.91 -1.63
N HIS A 126 2.87 -11.86 -2.17
CA HIS A 126 4.27 -11.54 -1.91
C HIS A 126 4.52 -10.92 -0.53
N LEU A 127 3.48 -10.44 0.16
CA LEU A 127 3.60 -9.87 1.51
C LEU A 127 4.10 -10.88 2.55
N HIS A 128 3.89 -12.18 2.33
CA HIS A 128 4.42 -13.22 3.23
C HIS A 128 5.95 -13.16 3.40
N ASN A 129 6.67 -12.62 2.40
CA ASN A 129 8.13 -12.46 2.39
C ASN A 129 8.58 -11.06 2.78
N THR A 130 7.77 -10.35 3.56
CA THR A 130 8.07 -9.00 4.04
C THR A 130 8.06 -8.98 5.56
N SER A 131 8.60 -7.90 6.13
CA SER A 131 8.59 -7.65 7.57
C SER A 131 7.56 -6.60 7.98
N ILE A 132 6.51 -6.42 7.16
CA ILE A 132 5.49 -5.39 7.37
C ILE A 132 4.78 -5.63 8.71
N GLN A 133 4.58 -4.55 9.43
CA GLN A 133 3.91 -4.48 10.72
C GLN A 133 2.57 -3.76 10.60
N GLU A 134 2.48 -2.79 9.70
CA GLU A 134 1.29 -1.97 9.50
C GLU A 134 0.90 -1.89 8.01
N VAL A 135 -0.36 -2.19 7.73
CA VAL A 135 -0.95 -2.03 6.41
C VAL A 135 -2.22 -1.19 6.52
N HIS A 136 -2.32 -0.19 5.66
CA HIS A 136 -3.54 0.60 5.49
C HIS A 136 -4.08 0.42 4.08
N MET A 137 -5.32 -0.05 3.96
CA MET A 137 -6.05 -0.25 2.70
C MET A 137 -7.43 0.41 2.74
N ASP A 138 -7.52 1.55 3.39
CA ASP A 138 -8.77 2.26 3.66
C ASP A 138 -9.40 2.82 2.38
N SER A 139 -10.72 2.95 2.36
CA SER A 139 -11.46 3.64 1.30
C SER A 139 -11.15 3.10 -0.11
N ASN A 140 -11.09 1.77 -0.24
CA ASN A 140 -10.70 1.08 -1.47
C ASN A 140 -11.83 0.27 -2.11
N ARG A 141 -13.05 0.45 -1.60
CA ARG A 141 -14.24 -0.26 -2.04
C ARG A 141 -14.09 -1.79 -2.03
N LEU A 142 -13.26 -2.33 -1.14
CA LEU A 142 -13.09 -3.77 -0.98
C LEU A 142 -14.41 -4.38 -0.55
N GLN A 143 -14.94 -5.26 -1.39
CA GLN A 143 -16.21 -5.94 -1.11
C GLN A 143 -16.00 -7.40 -0.72
N GLN A 144 -15.08 -8.08 -1.40
CA GLN A 144 -14.82 -9.49 -1.14
C GLN A 144 -13.33 -9.75 -1.20
N VAL A 145 -12.92 -10.80 -0.51
CA VAL A 145 -11.55 -11.30 -0.50
C VAL A 145 -11.59 -12.76 -0.95
N GLU A 146 -10.62 -13.13 -1.78
CA GLU A 146 -10.43 -14.50 -2.21
C GLU A 146 -10.18 -15.42 -1.01
N PRO A 147 -10.89 -16.55 -0.89
CA PRO A 147 -10.68 -17.49 0.20
C PRO A 147 -9.21 -17.94 0.27
N GLY A 148 -8.59 -17.83 1.44
CA GLY A 148 -7.20 -18.16 1.67
C GLY A 148 -6.21 -17.01 1.40
N ALA A 149 -6.62 -15.91 0.75
CA ALA A 149 -5.70 -14.82 0.40
C ALA A 149 -5.09 -14.18 1.65
N LEU A 150 -5.86 -14.01 2.73
CA LEU A 150 -5.39 -13.37 3.96
C LEU A 150 -4.31 -14.19 4.68
N ARG A 151 -4.15 -15.49 4.36
CA ARG A 151 -3.07 -16.34 4.89
C ARG A 151 -1.68 -15.93 4.39
N PHE A 152 -1.61 -15.12 3.33
CA PHE A 152 -0.37 -14.56 2.80
C PHE A 152 0.02 -13.22 3.42
N LEU A 153 -0.77 -12.71 4.38
CA LEU A 153 -0.33 -11.57 5.18
C LEU A 153 0.93 -11.94 6.00
N PRO A 154 1.85 -10.99 6.22
CA PRO A 154 3.08 -11.28 6.93
C PRO A 154 2.78 -11.62 8.39
N ARG A 155 3.48 -12.61 8.94
CA ARG A 155 3.34 -13.00 10.36
C ARG A 155 3.71 -11.88 11.34
N THR A 156 4.45 -10.88 10.87
CA THR A 156 4.83 -9.69 11.64
C THR A 156 3.73 -8.62 11.64
N LEU A 157 2.62 -8.80 10.92
CA LEU A 157 1.57 -7.80 10.82
C LEU A 157 0.81 -7.68 12.14
N ILE A 158 0.90 -6.52 12.77
CA ILE A 158 0.25 -6.22 14.04
C ILE A 158 -0.96 -5.30 13.83
N TYR A 159 -0.92 -4.43 12.82
CA TYR A 159 -1.98 -3.47 12.54
C TYR A 159 -2.45 -3.57 11.09
N LEU A 160 -3.76 -3.76 10.91
CA LEU A 160 -4.41 -3.73 9.61
C LEU A 160 -5.58 -2.77 9.66
N SER A 161 -5.53 -1.71 8.85
CA SER A 161 -6.69 -0.84 8.62
C SER A 161 -7.27 -1.13 7.24
N VAL A 162 -8.57 -1.41 7.24
CA VAL A 162 -9.41 -1.60 6.06
C VAL A 162 -10.66 -0.75 6.20
N LYS A 163 -10.53 0.41 6.85
CA LYS A 163 -11.62 1.33 7.15
C LYS A 163 -12.34 1.76 5.87
N ASP A 164 -13.64 2.06 5.97
CA ASP A 164 -14.41 2.65 4.87
C ASP A 164 -14.37 1.77 3.59
N ASN A 165 -14.57 0.46 3.77
CA ASN A 165 -14.66 -0.50 2.67
C ASN A 165 -16.08 -1.09 2.57
N MET A 166 -16.34 -1.76 1.45
CA MET A 166 -17.66 -2.22 1.05
C MET A 166 -17.87 -3.70 1.29
N PHE A 167 -17.23 -4.27 2.33
CA PHE A 167 -17.16 -5.72 2.54
C PHE A 167 -18.54 -6.37 2.49
N SER A 168 -18.63 -7.65 2.15
CA SER A 168 -19.82 -8.46 2.30
C SER A 168 -19.46 -9.75 3.03
N ILE A 169 -20.41 -10.37 3.71
CA ILE A 169 -20.15 -11.62 4.43
C ILE A 169 -19.64 -12.68 3.43
N GLY A 170 -18.52 -13.33 3.74
CA GLY A 170 -17.88 -14.29 2.84
C GLY A 170 -16.91 -15.24 3.54
N GLN A 171 -16.40 -16.24 2.81
CA GLN A 171 -15.53 -17.29 3.35
C GLN A 171 -14.19 -16.78 3.88
N TYR A 172 -13.71 -15.62 3.42
CA TYR A 172 -12.48 -15.00 3.92
C TYR A 172 -12.53 -14.68 5.42
N LEU A 173 -13.73 -14.63 6.03
CA LEU A 173 -13.89 -14.49 7.47
C LEU A 173 -13.27 -15.67 8.23
N TYR A 174 -13.21 -16.87 7.64
CA TYR A 174 -12.53 -18.01 8.25
C TYR A 174 -11.02 -17.80 8.32
N ASP A 175 -10.42 -17.07 7.38
CA ASP A 175 -8.98 -16.78 7.43
C ASP A 175 -8.66 -15.82 8.60
N LEU A 176 -9.57 -14.89 8.92
CA LEU A 176 -9.38 -13.97 10.07
C LEU A 176 -9.24 -14.71 11.39
N LEU A 177 -9.91 -15.86 11.56
CA LEU A 177 -9.79 -16.69 12.76
C LEU A 177 -8.40 -17.32 12.92
N THR A 178 -7.62 -17.39 11.84
CA THR A 178 -6.27 -17.99 11.83
C THR A 178 -5.15 -16.96 11.95
N LEU A 179 -5.50 -15.67 11.95
CA LEU A 179 -4.54 -14.57 11.94
C LEU A 179 -4.42 -13.96 13.34
N SER A 180 -3.19 -13.61 13.71
CA SER A 180 -2.85 -13.03 15.01
C SER A 180 -2.52 -11.55 14.84
N PHE A 181 -3.56 -10.74 14.66
CA PHE A 181 -3.42 -9.28 14.65
C PHE A 181 -3.43 -8.72 16.07
N GLU A 182 -2.69 -7.65 16.30
CA GLU A 182 -2.90 -6.85 17.51
C GLU A 182 -4.14 -5.96 17.39
N THR A 183 -4.38 -5.41 16.20
CA THR A 183 -5.52 -4.53 15.91
C THR A 183 -5.92 -4.65 14.44
N VAL A 184 -7.24 -4.75 14.23
CA VAL A 184 -7.86 -4.61 12.90
C VAL A 184 -8.87 -3.49 12.98
N ASP A 185 -8.66 -2.42 12.21
CA ASP A 185 -9.63 -1.34 12.06
C ASP A 185 -10.46 -1.57 10.80
N ALA A 186 -11.69 -2.03 11.00
CA ALA A 186 -12.71 -2.20 9.97
C ALA A 186 -13.90 -1.23 10.20
N SER A 187 -13.64 -0.08 10.83
CA SER A 187 -14.66 0.95 11.02
C SER A 187 -15.24 1.42 9.68
N GLU A 188 -16.49 1.90 9.70
CA GLU A 188 -17.17 2.45 8.53
C GLU A 188 -17.36 1.44 7.36
N CYS A 189 -17.22 0.12 7.60
CA CYS A 189 -17.52 -0.91 6.61
C CYS A 189 -19.01 -1.28 6.56
N ILE A 190 -19.57 -1.43 5.36
CA ILE A 190 -21.04 -1.46 5.14
C ILE A 190 -21.81 -2.71 5.68
N PRO A 191 -21.22 -3.87 6.05
CA PRO A 191 -21.93 -4.89 6.84
C PRO A 191 -21.78 -4.76 8.35
N PHE A 192 -20.78 -4.00 8.82
CA PHE A 192 -20.28 -4.06 10.20
C PHE A 192 -20.76 -2.91 11.08
N THR A 193 -21.86 -2.25 10.70
CA THR A 193 -22.54 -1.21 11.52
C THR A 193 -23.09 -1.73 12.87
N ARG A 194 -22.81 -2.99 13.26
CA ARG A 194 -22.81 -3.42 14.66
C ARG A 194 -21.40 -3.82 15.11
N LYS A 195 -20.70 -2.84 15.70
CA LYS A 195 -19.56 -2.91 16.64
C LYS A 195 -18.82 -4.26 16.68
N ILE A 196 -17.70 -4.34 15.99
CA ILE A 196 -16.55 -5.11 16.48
C ILE A 196 -15.66 -4.08 17.18
N HIS A 197 -15.87 -3.88 18.48
CA HIS A 197 -14.78 -3.38 19.32
C HIS A 197 -13.77 -4.52 19.41
N THR A 198 -12.55 -4.24 18.99
CA THR A 198 -11.29 -4.90 19.42
C THR A 198 -11.45 -6.33 19.96
N LEU A 199 -11.00 -7.32 19.19
CA LEU A 199 -10.82 -8.72 19.60
C LEU A 199 -9.74 -8.91 20.71
N LYS A 200 -9.56 -7.94 21.62
CA LYS A 200 -8.62 -8.01 22.75
C LYS A 200 -9.26 -7.92 24.14
N ASP A 201 -10.57 -7.75 24.26
CA ASP A 201 -11.23 -7.67 25.58
C ASP A 201 -11.92 -8.98 26.04
N ALA A 202 -11.42 -10.14 25.59
CA ALA A 202 -11.94 -11.45 26.00
C ALA A 202 -10.83 -12.40 26.48
N THR A 203 -10.18 -12.04 27.59
CA THR A 203 -9.56 -12.97 28.55
C THR A 203 -9.49 -12.29 29.91
#